data_AF-A0A386JBU7-F1
#
_entry.id   AF-A0A386JBU7-F1
#
_cell.length_a   1.000
_cell.length_b   1.000
_cell.length_c   1.000
_cell.angle_alpha   90.00
_cell.angle_beta   90.00
_cell.angle_gamma   90.00
#
_symmetry.space_group_name_H-M   'P 1'
#
loop_
_entity.id
_entity.type
_entity.pdbx_description
1 polymer ?
#
loop_
_entity_poly.entity_id
_entity_poly.type
_entity_poly.pdbx_seq_one_letter_code
_entity_poly.pdbx_strand_id
1 'polypeptide(L)'
;MRSLVSYKERGDYGNASYRGNTSGKLIVDLLNVYNSDCISDYMCGSNTTKDVADTLGIQSNCYDLNMGFDLMTDEIKERNKLIFWHPPYWDMCVLFLHNTLGNKN
;
A
#
# COMPACT_ATOMS: atom_id res chain seq x y z
N MET A 1 22.02 -0.64 5.31
CA MET A 1 20.83 -1.47 4.99
C MET A 1 21.18 -2.35 3.79
N ARG A 2 20.94 -3.65 3.84
CA ARG A 2 21.07 -4.55 2.68
C ARG A 2 19.65 -4.88 2.20
N SER A 3 19.39 -4.70 0.91
CA SER A 3 18.10 -5.08 0.33
C SER A 3 18.08 -6.58 0.02
N LEU A 4 16.94 -7.24 0.23
CA LEU A 4 16.70 -8.60 -0.24
C LEU A 4 16.31 -8.64 -1.72
N VAL A 5 15.68 -7.57 -2.22
CA VAL A 5 15.19 -7.48 -3.60
C VAL A 5 15.56 -6.12 -4.18
N SER A 6 16.01 -6.11 -5.43
CA SER A 6 16.37 -4.87 -6.13
C SER A 6 15.83 -4.91 -7.56
N TYR A 7 15.09 -3.87 -7.94
CA TYR A 7 14.55 -3.69 -9.27
C TYR A 7 15.29 -2.55 -9.96
N LYS A 8 15.81 -2.80 -11.18
CA LYS A 8 16.47 -1.76 -11.99
C LYS A 8 15.53 -0.61 -12.35
N GLU A 9 14.25 -0.92 -12.55
CA GLU A 9 13.20 0.03 -12.87
C GLU A 9 12.01 -0.22 -11.95
N ARG A 10 11.37 0.87 -11.51
CA ARG A 10 10.23 0.86 -10.58
C ARG A 10 8.93 0.29 -11.18
N GLY A 11 8.77 0.44 -12.50
CA GLY A 11 7.50 0.23 -13.20
C GLY A 11 6.56 1.44 -13.08
N ASP A 12 5.42 1.36 -13.75
CA ASP A 12 4.48 2.48 -13.93
C ASP A 12 3.34 2.49 -12.88
N TYR A 13 3.60 1.92 -11.69
CA TYR A 13 2.62 1.73 -10.62
C TYR A 13 2.73 2.79 -9.52
N GLY A 14 1.61 3.41 -9.18
CA GLY A 14 1.46 4.43 -8.15
C GLY A 14 2.24 5.72 -8.44
N ASN A 15 2.23 6.64 -7.48
CA ASN A 15 2.96 7.90 -7.58
C ASN A 15 4.38 7.76 -6.98
N ALA A 16 5.41 7.93 -7.81
CA ALA A 16 6.81 7.84 -7.38
C ALA A 16 7.23 8.97 -6.41
N SER A 17 6.53 10.10 -6.43
CA SER A 17 6.76 11.22 -5.48
C SER A 17 6.06 11.00 -4.13
N TYR A 18 5.21 9.98 -4.00
CA TYR A 18 4.59 9.64 -2.73
C TYR A 18 5.61 8.98 -1.80
N ARG A 19 5.79 9.54 -0.61
CA ARG A 19 6.77 9.05 0.37
C ARG A 19 6.39 7.66 0.86
N GLY A 20 7.39 6.80 1.05
CA GLY A 20 7.19 5.44 1.54
C GLY A 20 6.55 4.50 0.52
N ASN A 21 6.46 4.88 -0.75
CA ASN A 21 5.82 4.05 -1.74
C ASN A 21 6.69 2.83 -2.12
N THR A 22 6.06 1.64 -2.17
CA THR A 22 6.70 0.38 -2.58
C THR A 22 6.70 0.21 -4.10
N SER A 23 7.63 -0.59 -4.63
CA SER A 23 7.67 -0.96 -6.06
C SER A 23 6.54 -1.94 -6.40
N GLY A 24 5.73 -1.63 -7.42
CA GLY A 24 4.67 -2.54 -7.87
C GLY A 24 5.20 -3.88 -8.38
N LYS A 25 6.46 -3.96 -8.83
CA LYS A 25 7.09 -5.23 -9.22
C LYS A 25 7.18 -6.23 -8.06
N LEU A 26 7.38 -5.75 -6.83
CA LEU A 26 7.36 -6.62 -5.65
C LEU A 26 5.97 -7.24 -5.44
N ILE A 27 4.93 -6.44 -5.65
CA ILE A 27 3.54 -6.89 -5.50
C ILE A 27 3.23 -7.94 -6.59
N VAL A 28 3.68 -7.71 -7.83
CA VAL A 28 3.58 -8.69 -8.93
C VAL A 28 4.29 -10.00 -8.58
N ASP A 29 5.52 -9.93 -8.07
CA ASP A 29 6.29 -11.12 -7.70
C ASP A 29 5.58 -11.92 -6.59
N LEU A 30 5.06 -11.24 -5.56
CA LEU A 30 4.32 -11.87 -4.48
C LEU A 30 3.02 -12.52 -4.97
N LEU A 31 2.25 -11.82 -5.81
CA LEU A 31 1.03 -12.36 -6.42
C LEU A 31 1.31 -13.63 -7.23
N ASN A 32 2.41 -13.64 -8.00
CA ASN A 32 2.83 -14.81 -8.76
C ASN A 32 3.29 -15.97 -7.86
N VAL A 33 4.08 -15.69 -6.83
CA VAL A 33 4.58 -16.70 -5.88
C VAL A 33 3.43 -17.37 -5.13
N TYR A 34 2.44 -16.60 -4.69
CA TYR A 34 1.29 -17.11 -3.95
C TYR A 34 0.10 -17.50 -4.83
N ASN A 35 0.20 -17.32 -6.16
CA ASN A 35 -0.83 -17.61 -7.15
C ASN A 35 -2.21 -17.07 -6.73
N SER A 36 -2.24 -15.79 -6.32
CA SER A 36 -3.47 -15.17 -5.79
C SER A 36 -4.24 -14.40 -6.86
N ASP A 37 -5.56 -14.56 -6.84
CA ASP A 37 -6.53 -13.92 -7.73
C ASP A 37 -7.17 -12.67 -7.10
N CYS A 38 -6.76 -12.31 -5.89
CA CYS A 38 -7.22 -11.13 -5.18
C CYS A 38 -6.15 -10.60 -4.23
N ILE A 39 -6.17 -9.29 -3.96
CA ILE A 39 -5.25 -8.65 -3.03
C ILE A 39 -5.96 -7.60 -2.17
N SER A 40 -5.53 -7.44 -0.92
CA SER A 40 -5.94 -6.34 -0.06
C SER A 40 -4.77 -5.54 0.43
N ASP A 41 -4.96 -4.24 0.52
CA ASP A 41 -3.99 -3.32 1.11
C ASP A 41 -4.74 -2.20 1.82
N TYR A 42 -4.62 -2.18 3.14
CA TYR A 42 -5.40 -1.27 3.99
C TYR A 42 -4.63 0.00 4.36
N MET A 43 -3.44 0.19 3.76
CA MET A 43 -2.62 1.39 3.88
C MET A 43 -1.96 1.68 2.52
N CYS A 44 -2.78 1.66 1.46
CA CYS A 44 -2.29 1.61 0.08
C CYS A 44 -1.64 2.91 -0.41
N GLY A 45 -1.73 4.00 0.36
CA GLY A 45 -1.07 5.27 0.10
C GLY A 45 -1.42 5.84 -1.28
N SER A 46 -0.46 5.80 -2.21
CA SER A 46 -0.65 6.27 -3.59
C SER A 46 -1.23 5.22 -4.55
N ASN A 47 -1.90 4.18 -4.05
CA ASN A 47 -2.58 3.16 -4.85
C ASN A 47 -1.70 2.25 -5.72
N THR A 48 -0.42 2.06 -5.39
CA THR A 48 0.45 1.13 -6.13
C THR A 48 -0.13 -0.28 -6.21
N THR A 49 -0.70 -0.78 -5.10
CA THR A 49 -1.34 -2.11 -5.07
C THR A 49 -2.56 -2.19 -6.00
N LYS A 50 -3.35 -1.12 -6.07
CA LYS A 50 -4.51 -1.04 -6.95
C LYS A 50 -4.10 -1.01 -8.42
N ASP A 51 -3.08 -0.22 -8.77
CA ASP A 51 -2.59 -0.15 -10.16
C ASP A 51 -2.06 -1.50 -10.65
N VAL A 52 -1.36 -2.24 -9.79
CA VAL A 52 -0.90 -3.61 -10.09
C VAL A 52 -2.09 -4.55 -10.30
N ALA A 53 -3.08 -4.52 -9.43
CA ALA A 53 -4.26 -5.36 -9.54
C ALA A 53 -5.08 -5.07 -10.81
N ASP A 54 -5.31 -3.79 -11.11
CA ASP A 54 -6.02 -3.34 -12.32
C ASP A 54 -5.25 -3.80 -13.58
N THR A 55 -3.91 -3.73 -13.57
CA THR A 55 -3.06 -4.20 -14.68
C THR A 55 -3.16 -5.72 -14.90
N LEU A 56 -3.25 -6.49 -13.82
CA LEU A 56 -3.36 -7.95 -13.88
C LEU A 56 -4.80 -8.46 -14.04
N GLY A 57 -5.80 -7.56 -13.98
CA GLY A 57 -7.21 -7.91 -14.07
C GLY A 57 -7.74 -8.72 -12.88
N ILE A 58 -7.17 -8.50 -11.69
CA ILE A 58 -7.55 -9.20 -10.45
C ILE A 58 -8.31 -8.28 -9.48
N GLN A 59 -9.04 -8.86 -8.53
CA GLN A 59 -9.78 -8.07 -7.55
C GLN A 59 -8.83 -7.43 -6.52
N SER A 60 -8.99 -6.13 -6.26
CA SER A 60 -8.30 -5.44 -5.17
C SER A 60 -9.25 -4.74 -4.23
N ASN A 61 -8.99 -4.86 -2.92
CA ASN A 61 -9.61 -4.00 -1.90
C ASN A 61 -8.52 -3.13 -1.28
N CYS A 62 -8.52 -1.86 -1.67
CA CYS A 62 -7.52 -0.91 -1.23
C CYS A 62 -8.16 0.19 -0.38
N TYR A 63 -7.63 0.38 0.82
CA TYR A 63 -8.06 1.41 1.75
C TYR A 63 -6.85 2.21 2.24
N ASP A 64 -7.11 3.42 2.69
CA ASP A 64 -6.13 4.27 3.34
C ASP A 64 -6.84 5.37 4.12
N LEU A 65 -6.16 5.91 5.13
CA LEU A 65 -6.66 7.06 5.88
C LEU A 65 -6.85 8.27 4.98
N ASN A 66 -6.01 8.43 3.95
CA ASN A 66 -6.13 9.50 2.95
C ASN A 66 -7.37 9.36 2.04
N MET A 67 -8.02 8.18 2.03
CA MET A 67 -9.28 7.88 1.35
C MET A 67 -10.48 7.91 2.29
N GLY A 68 -10.28 8.28 3.57
CA GLY A 68 -11.33 8.35 4.57
C GLY A 68 -11.65 7.01 5.24
N PHE A 69 -10.77 6.02 5.15
CA PHE A 69 -10.88 4.75 5.86
C PHE A 69 -9.88 4.70 7.01
N ASP A 70 -10.35 4.67 8.25
CA ASP A 70 -9.51 4.50 9.44
C ASP A 70 -9.46 3.04 9.85
N LEU A 71 -8.31 2.38 9.61
CA LEU A 71 -8.07 0.98 9.95
C LEU A 71 -8.29 0.65 11.45
N MET A 72 -8.20 1.65 12.34
CA MET A 72 -8.38 1.46 13.77
C MET A 72 -9.84 1.43 14.20
N THR A 73 -10.75 2.04 13.44
CA THR A 73 -12.16 2.21 13.82
C THR A 73 -13.13 1.59 12.83
N ASP A 74 -12.76 1.54 11.56
CA ASP A 74 -13.64 1.09 10.49
C ASP A 74 -13.58 -0.43 10.32
N GLU A 75 -14.71 -1.01 9.92
CA GLU A 75 -14.84 -2.44 9.69
C GLU A 75 -14.28 -2.81 8.30
N ILE A 76 -13.32 -3.72 8.27
CA ILE A 76 -12.89 -4.38 7.03
C ILE A 76 -13.95 -5.42 6.66
N LYS A 77 -14.61 -5.22 5.52
CA LYS A 77 -15.71 -6.09 5.07
C LYS A 77 -15.22 -7.37 4.39
N GLU A 78 -14.01 -7.37 3.86
CA GLU A 78 -13.52 -8.43 3.00
C GLU A 78 -12.52 -9.35 3.70
N ARG A 79 -12.58 -10.65 3.38
CA ARG A 79 -11.59 -11.64 3.80
C ARG A 79 -10.89 -12.22 2.59
N ASN A 80 -9.83 -11.56 2.16
CA ASN A 80 -9.08 -11.96 0.98
C ASN A 80 -7.92 -12.91 1.30
N LYS A 81 -7.51 -13.65 0.27
CA LYS A 81 -6.47 -14.69 0.37
C LYS A 81 -5.07 -14.11 0.55
N LEU A 82 -4.81 -12.92 -0.01
CA LEU A 82 -3.55 -12.21 0.11
C LEU A 82 -3.78 -10.80 0.65
N ILE A 83 -3.13 -10.50 1.77
CA ILE A 83 -3.07 -9.15 2.33
C ILE A 83 -1.64 -8.67 2.19
N PHE A 84 -1.45 -7.60 1.42
CA PHE A 84 -0.20 -6.87 1.33
C PHE A 84 -0.31 -5.64 2.22
N TRP A 85 0.35 -5.68 3.38
CA TRP A 85 0.27 -4.62 4.37
C TRP A 85 1.61 -3.89 4.49
N HIS A 86 1.64 -2.65 4.03
CA HIS A 86 2.83 -1.79 4.07
C HIS A 86 2.54 -0.50 4.84
N PRO A 87 2.54 -0.54 6.19
CA PRO A 87 2.24 0.63 6.99
C PRO A 87 3.29 1.73 6.80
N PRO A 88 2.91 3.01 6.98
CA PRO A 88 3.85 4.11 6.95
C PRO A 88 4.97 3.89 7.97
N TYR A 89 6.19 4.28 7.60
CA TYR A 89 7.34 4.21 8.48
C TYR A 89 7.15 5.12 9.71
N TRP A 90 7.74 4.75 10.84
CA TRP A 90 7.56 5.42 12.13
C TRP A 90 7.80 6.94 12.09
N ASP A 91 8.82 7.37 11.37
CA ASP A 91 9.17 8.78 11.14
C ASP A 91 8.16 9.52 10.25
N MET A 92 7.48 8.82 9.34
CA MET A 92 6.39 9.38 8.54
C MET A 92 5.11 9.57 9.35
N CYS A 93 4.81 8.67 10.30
CA CYS A 93 3.66 8.79 11.19
C CYS A 93 3.72 10.07 12.04
N VAL A 94 4.91 10.44 12.54
CA VAL A 94 5.11 11.67 13.32
C VAL A 94 4.85 12.92 12.48
N LEU A 95 5.32 12.94 11.22
CA LEU A 95 5.05 14.04 10.27
C LEU A 95 3.58 14.14 9.89
N PHE A 96 2.91 13.01 9.65
CA PHE A 96 1.49 12.99 9.34
C PHE A 96 0.66 13.48 10.53
N LEU A 97 0.88 12.96 11.74
CA LEU A 97 0.22 13.47 12.95
C LEU A 97 0.45 14.97 13.14
N HIS A 98 1.66 15.47 12.90
CA HIS A 98 1.96 16.90 13.00
C HIS A 98 1.23 17.75 11.96
N ASN A 99 1.10 17.28 10.72
CA ASN A 99 0.46 18.03 9.63
C ASN A 99 -1.08 17.91 9.64
N THR A 100 -1.61 16.76 10.06
CA THR A 100 -3.05 16.45 10.01
C THR A 100 -3.75 16.77 11.35
N LEU A 101 -3.05 16.68 12.49
CA LEU A 101 -3.56 17.01 13.82
C LEU A 101 -2.93 18.28 14.41
N GLY A 102 -2.35 19.14 13.54
CA GLY A 102 -1.58 20.34 13.87
C GLY A 102 -1.82 20.92 15.26
N ASN A 103 -0.74 21.01 16.05
CA ASN A 103 -0.60 21.74 17.31
C ASN A 103 -1.92 22.20 17.93
N LYS A 104 -2.59 21.31 18.67
CA LYS A 104 -3.42 21.75 19.79
C LYS A 104 -2.48 22.18 20.92
N ASN A 105 -1.90 23.37 20.81
CA ASN A 105 -1.44 24.14 21.97
C ASN A 105 -2.63 24.93 22.51
#